data_AF-A0A1X7M854-F1
#
_entry.id   AF-A0A1X7M854-F1
#
_cell.length_a   1.000
_cell.length_b   1.000
_cell.length_c   1.000
_cell.angle_alpha   90.00
_cell.angle_beta   90.00
_cell.angle_gamma   90.00
#
_symmetry.space_group_name_H-M   'P 1'
#
loop_
_entity.id
_entity.type
_entity.pdbx_description
1 polymer ?
#
loop_
_entity_poly.entity_id
_entity_poly.type
_entity_poly.pdbx_seq_one_letter_code
_entity_poly.pdbx_strand_id
1 'polypeptide(L)'
;MNAHPETDSPESTVAALSHLAFCALVALALARQEGAAGTPWAENLFLTRWLATAQKQRRFPRCVAPDIALLLERGRSQGPAAGLRQKFDYLWRSCSGDIAAQSDLFRLTYATEVLKDDVWGSKVMGTKEWLAGEIPDFAQKNGFWMEKETLNTAFTGEGTLQSPMSFRVTGDIAAFLRMMADYGLPAVVTDRTSQYHTVTLSPATGDR
;
A
#
# COMPACT_ATOMS: atom_id res chain seq x y z
N MET A 1 11.76 8.50 42.46
CA MET A 1 10.58 8.82 41.62
C MET A 1 10.96 9.93 40.69
N ASN A 2 11.23 9.65 39.42
CA ASN A 2 11.32 10.66 38.37
C ASN A 2 10.70 10.05 37.12
N ALA A 3 9.46 10.45 36.83
CA ALA A 3 8.80 10.17 35.58
C ALA A 3 9.56 10.94 34.50
N HIS A 4 10.27 10.22 33.63
CA HIS A 4 10.68 10.78 32.34
C HIS A 4 9.41 11.03 31.52
N PRO A 5 9.19 12.23 30.98
CA PRO A 5 8.18 12.42 29.96
C PRO A 5 8.65 11.64 28.75
N GLU A 6 7.94 10.56 28.40
CA GLU A 6 8.11 9.89 27.12
C GLU A 6 7.85 10.93 26.03
N THR A 7 8.93 11.45 25.46
CA THR A 7 8.88 12.22 24.23
C THR A 7 8.34 11.27 23.16
N ASP A 8 7.07 11.45 22.78
CA ASP A 8 6.43 10.80 21.64
C ASP A 8 7.24 11.13 20.37
N SER A 9 8.26 10.31 20.09
CA SER A 9 9.04 10.39 18.87
C SER A 9 8.21 9.81 17.72
N PRO A 10 8.25 10.37 16.50
CA PRO A 10 7.53 9.81 15.36
C PRO A 10 7.88 8.32 15.12
N GLU A 11 9.11 7.91 15.42
CA GLU A 11 9.54 6.51 15.34
C GLU A 11 8.81 5.58 16.33
N SER A 12 8.48 6.05 17.55
CA SER A 12 7.75 5.22 18.52
C SER A 12 6.29 5.05 18.16
N THR A 13 5.69 6.04 17.49
CA THR A 13 4.30 5.97 17.01
C THR A 13 4.17 4.99 15.85
N VAL A 14 5.12 4.99 14.91
CA VAL A 14 5.17 4.03 13.80
C VAL A 14 5.31 2.59 14.32
N ALA A 15 6.22 2.36 15.26
CA ALA A 15 6.39 1.05 15.90
C ALA A 15 5.13 0.61 16.67
N ALA A 16 4.43 1.53 17.34
CA ALA A 16 3.18 1.21 18.04
C ALA A 16 2.04 0.88 17.07
N LEU A 17 1.96 1.56 15.92
CA LEU A 17 0.98 1.27 14.86
C LEU A 17 1.26 -0.07 14.17
N SER A 18 2.53 -0.41 13.95
CA SER A 18 2.90 -1.73 13.43
C SER A 18 2.44 -2.82 14.38
N HIS A 19 2.77 -2.70 15.67
CA HIS A 19 2.39 -3.68 16.67
C HIS A 19 0.87 -3.83 16.80
N LEU A 20 0.10 -2.73 16.73
CA LEU A 20 -1.35 -2.75 16.65
C LEU A 20 -1.85 -3.56 15.45
N ALA A 21 -1.31 -3.28 14.27
CA ALA A 21 -1.72 -3.92 13.04
C ALA A 21 -1.39 -5.43 13.02
N PHE A 22 -0.22 -5.82 13.48
CA PHE A 22 0.13 -7.23 13.68
C PHE A 22 -0.83 -7.95 14.61
N CYS A 23 -1.08 -7.36 15.79
CA CYS A 23 -1.98 -7.94 16.78
C CYS A 23 -3.39 -8.16 16.21
N ALA A 24 -3.89 -7.20 15.43
CA ALA A 24 -5.19 -7.30 14.77
C ALA A 24 -5.23 -8.42 13.73
N LEU A 25 -4.18 -8.55 12.90
CA LEU A 25 -4.08 -9.58 11.86
C LEU A 25 -3.96 -10.99 12.44
N VAL A 26 -3.14 -11.17 13.48
CA VAL A 26 -3.01 -12.47 14.18
C VAL A 26 -4.33 -12.86 14.84
N ALA A 27 -5.00 -11.94 15.53
CA ALA A 27 -6.30 -12.21 16.14
C ALA A 27 -7.35 -12.60 15.07
N LEU A 28 -7.33 -11.95 13.91
CA LEU A 28 -8.21 -12.29 12.80
C LEU A 28 -7.91 -13.67 12.22
N ALA A 29 -6.63 -14.04 12.07
CA ALA A 29 -6.23 -15.35 11.58
C ALA A 29 -6.67 -16.48 12.52
N LEU A 30 -6.55 -16.28 13.84
CA LEU A 30 -7.05 -17.22 14.84
C LEU A 30 -8.57 -17.38 14.76
N ALA A 31 -9.31 -16.26 14.66
CA ALA A 31 -10.76 -16.29 14.50
C ALA A 31 -11.23 -16.97 13.20
N ARG A 32 -10.40 -16.96 12.14
CA ARG A 32 -10.67 -17.74 10.92
C ARG A 32 -10.52 -19.24 11.14
N GLN A 33 -9.50 -19.67 11.87
CA GLN A 33 -9.29 -21.08 12.20
C GLN A 33 -10.44 -21.63 13.05
N GLU A 34 -11.02 -20.79 13.91
CA GLU A 34 -12.21 -21.11 14.71
C GLU A 34 -13.55 -21.01 13.93
N GLY A 35 -13.51 -20.64 12.65
CA GLY A 35 -14.69 -20.53 11.78
C GLY A 35 -15.52 -19.25 11.96
N ALA A 36 -15.08 -18.31 12.80
CA ALA A 36 -15.83 -17.09 13.12
C ALA A 36 -15.65 -15.94 12.11
N ALA A 37 -14.63 -15.99 11.23
CA ALA A 37 -14.25 -14.88 10.35
C ALA A 37 -14.00 -15.28 8.88
N GLY A 38 -14.77 -16.23 8.32
CA GLY A 38 -14.56 -16.76 6.97
C GLY A 38 -15.02 -15.87 5.80
N THR A 39 -15.78 -14.80 6.06
CA THR A 39 -16.34 -13.92 5.01
C THR A 39 -15.90 -12.46 5.23
N PRO A 40 -15.81 -11.62 4.18
CA PRO A 40 -15.41 -10.21 4.33
C PRO A 40 -16.24 -9.42 5.35
N TRP A 41 -17.52 -9.77 5.51
CA TRP A 41 -18.39 -9.19 6.52
C TRP A 41 -18.06 -9.64 7.93
N ALA A 42 -17.82 -10.94 8.12
CA ALA A 42 -17.43 -11.49 9.41
C ALA A 42 -16.05 -10.97 9.86
N GLU A 43 -15.11 -10.81 8.92
CA GLU A 43 -13.81 -10.20 9.18
C GLU A 43 -13.94 -8.75 9.66
N ASN A 44 -14.73 -7.93 8.98
CA ASN A 44 -14.92 -6.54 9.38
C ASN A 44 -15.62 -6.43 10.74
N LEU A 45 -16.64 -7.27 10.99
CA LEU A 45 -17.33 -7.31 12.27
C LEU A 45 -16.38 -7.73 13.42
N PHE A 46 -15.55 -8.76 13.18
CA PHE A 46 -14.54 -9.19 14.14
C PHE A 46 -13.55 -8.07 14.45
N LEU A 47 -12.94 -7.46 13.43
CA LEU A 47 -11.96 -6.39 13.61
C LEU A 47 -12.57 -5.18 14.32
N THR A 48 -13.80 -4.80 14.01
CA THR A 48 -14.50 -3.69 14.68
C THR A 48 -14.73 -3.99 16.17
N ARG A 49 -15.13 -5.23 16.52
CA ARG A 49 -15.29 -5.65 17.92
C ARG A 49 -13.96 -5.74 18.65
N TRP A 50 -12.94 -6.25 17.97
CA TRP A 50 -11.58 -6.35 18.49
C TRP A 50 -11.01 -4.96 18.82
N LEU A 51 -11.16 -3.99 17.90
CA LEU A 51 -10.74 -2.60 18.11
C LEU A 51 -11.47 -1.94 19.28
N ALA A 52 -12.78 -2.12 19.38
CA ALA A 52 -13.56 -1.59 20.50
C ALA A 52 -13.07 -2.15 21.84
N THR A 53 -12.71 -3.44 21.86
CA THR A 53 -12.17 -4.12 23.04
C THR A 53 -10.77 -3.62 23.38
N ALA A 54 -9.89 -3.50 22.38
CA ALA A 54 -8.54 -2.98 22.53
C ALA A 54 -8.52 -1.54 23.07
N GLN A 55 -9.43 -0.70 22.58
CA GLN A 55 -9.60 0.67 23.05
C GLN A 55 -10.10 0.71 24.51
N LYS A 56 -11.14 -0.08 24.84
CA LYS A 56 -11.69 -0.15 26.21
C LYS A 56 -10.66 -0.63 27.22
N GLN A 57 -9.83 -1.59 26.84
CA GLN A 57 -8.78 -2.16 27.69
C GLN A 57 -7.48 -1.34 27.69
N ARG A 58 -7.39 -0.28 26.89
CA ARG A 58 -6.17 0.55 26.72
C ARG A 58 -4.92 -0.30 26.47
N ARG A 59 -5.03 -1.31 25.61
CA ARG A 59 -3.95 -2.29 25.35
C ARG A 59 -2.76 -1.72 24.59
N PHE A 60 -2.89 -0.53 24.01
CA PHE A 60 -1.88 0.10 23.18
C PHE A 60 -1.49 1.48 23.74
N PRO A 61 -0.28 1.99 23.40
CA PRO A 61 0.18 3.30 23.81
C PRO A 61 -0.80 4.42 23.43
N ARG A 62 -0.75 5.55 24.17
CA ARG A 62 -1.68 6.67 23.93
C ARG A 62 -1.51 7.32 22.56
N CYS A 63 -0.29 7.28 21.99
CA CYS A 63 0.00 7.85 20.68
C CYS A 63 -0.83 7.25 19.54
N VAL A 64 -1.27 5.99 19.65
CA VAL A 64 -2.10 5.31 18.62
C VAL A 64 -3.60 5.30 18.94
N ALA A 65 -4.01 5.90 20.05
CA ALA A 65 -5.43 5.99 20.42
C ALA A 65 -6.28 6.76 19.39
N PRO A 66 -5.79 7.86 18.76
CA PRO A 66 -6.50 8.54 17.68
C PRO A 66 -6.71 7.62 16.46
N ASP A 67 -5.68 6.87 16.05
CA ASP A 67 -5.76 5.95 14.92
C ASP A 67 -6.74 4.81 15.16
N ILE A 68 -6.76 4.25 16.38
CA ILE A 68 -7.73 3.23 16.77
C ILE A 68 -9.16 3.78 16.66
N ALA A 69 -9.40 5.02 17.07
CA ALA A 69 -10.72 5.65 16.97
C ALA A 69 -11.16 5.83 15.50
N LEU A 70 -10.26 6.32 14.63
CA LEU A 70 -10.53 6.48 13.20
C LEU A 70 -10.80 5.14 12.50
N LEU A 71 -10.02 4.10 12.81
CA LEU A 71 -10.21 2.75 12.28
C LEU A 71 -11.55 2.16 12.73
N LEU A 72 -11.93 2.37 13.99
CA LEU A 72 -13.21 1.93 14.54
C LEU A 72 -14.40 2.63 13.88
N GLU A 73 -14.30 3.95 13.69
CA GLU A 73 -15.34 4.75 13.03
C GLU A 73 -15.54 4.30 11.58
N ARG A 74 -14.44 4.12 10.83
CA ARG A 74 -14.49 3.62 9.45
C ARG A 74 -15.09 2.20 9.37
N GLY A 75 -14.70 1.30 10.29
CA GLY A 75 -15.25 -0.06 10.37
C GLY A 75 -16.75 -0.10 10.60
N ARG A 76 -17.27 0.84 11.40
CA ARG A 76 -18.70 0.98 11.70
C ARG A 76 -19.48 1.64 10.57
N SER A 77 -18.92 2.66 9.91
CA SER A 77 -19.63 3.42 8.88
C SER A 77 -19.69 2.69 7.54
N GLN A 78 -18.65 1.95 7.17
CA GLN A 78 -18.52 1.35 5.83
C GLN A 78 -18.65 -0.17 5.80
N GLY A 79 -18.73 -0.85 6.95
CA GLY A 79 -18.91 -2.30 6.99
C GLY A 79 -17.82 -3.05 6.22
N PRO A 80 -18.12 -4.10 5.44
CA PRO A 80 -17.12 -4.83 4.64
C PRO A 80 -16.36 -3.94 3.64
N ALA A 81 -16.99 -2.85 3.17
CA ALA A 81 -16.36 -1.91 2.25
C ALA A 81 -15.29 -1.02 2.94
N ALA A 82 -15.21 -1.04 4.28
CA ALA A 82 -14.18 -0.35 5.04
C ALA A 82 -12.76 -0.89 4.76
N GLY A 83 -12.64 -2.12 4.24
CA GLY A 83 -11.37 -2.75 3.90
C GLY A 83 -10.40 -2.84 5.09
N LEU A 84 -10.93 -3.02 6.32
CA LEU A 84 -10.11 -2.95 7.54
C LEU A 84 -8.95 -3.94 7.52
N ARG A 85 -9.18 -5.16 7.00
CA ARG A 85 -8.11 -6.15 6.84
C ARG A 85 -6.99 -5.62 5.96
N GLN A 86 -7.31 -5.09 4.79
CA GLN A 86 -6.34 -4.53 3.85
C GLN A 86 -5.61 -3.35 4.48
N LYS A 87 -6.30 -2.52 5.27
CA LYS A 87 -5.69 -1.40 5.98
C LYS A 87 -4.75 -1.84 7.10
N PHE A 88 -5.09 -2.88 7.86
CA PHE A 88 -4.16 -3.45 8.85
C PHE A 88 -2.99 -4.15 8.18
N ASP A 89 -3.20 -4.86 7.09
CA ASP A 89 -2.12 -5.48 6.31
C ASP A 89 -1.16 -4.42 5.77
N TYR A 90 -1.68 -3.30 5.26
CA TYR A 90 -0.91 -2.13 4.85
C TYR A 90 -0.13 -1.52 6.02
N LEU A 91 -0.80 -1.19 7.13
CA LEU A 91 -0.16 -0.58 8.31
C LEU A 91 0.91 -1.48 8.92
N TRP A 92 0.67 -2.79 8.95
CA TRP A 92 1.65 -3.74 9.42
C TRP A 92 2.87 -3.75 8.50
N ARG A 93 2.67 -3.90 7.19
CA ARG A 93 3.77 -4.01 6.22
C ARG A 93 4.54 -2.71 6.04
N SER A 94 3.91 -1.55 6.20
CA SER A 94 4.58 -0.26 6.16
C SER A 94 5.41 0.05 7.40
N CYS A 95 5.00 -0.49 8.56
CA CYS A 95 5.59 -0.14 9.85
C CYS A 95 6.39 -1.27 10.51
N SER A 96 6.38 -2.51 9.97
CA SER A 96 7.13 -3.67 10.50
C SER A 96 8.53 -3.84 9.93
N GLY A 97 8.88 -3.09 8.90
CA GLY A 97 10.23 -3.07 8.34
C GLY A 97 10.62 -4.39 7.67
N ASP A 98 10.06 -4.66 6.49
CA ASP A 98 10.87 -4.95 5.29
C ASP A 98 9.96 -4.97 4.06
N ILE A 99 9.58 -3.78 3.57
CA ILE A 99 8.87 -3.66 2.29
C ILE A 99 9.70 -4.30 1.18
N ALA A 100 11.04 -4.28 1.26
CA ALA A 100 11.91 -4.86 0.25
C ALA A 100 11.81 -6.40 0.19
N ALA A 101 11.43 -7.08 1.28
CA ALA A 101 11.19 -8.53 1.32
C ALA A 101 9.81 -8.96 0.77
N GLN A 102 8.93 -8.03 0.41
CA GLN A 102 7.62 -8.34 -0.17
C GLN A 102 7.69 -8.57 -1.69
N SER A 103 6.66 -9.19 -2.28
CA SER A 103 6.61 -9.44 -3.72
C SER A 103 6.58 -8.15 -4.54
N ASP A 104 7.08 -8.19 -5.77
CA ASP A 104 7.17 -7.02 -6.66
C ASP A 104 5.81 -6.35 -6.88
N LEU A 105 4.75 -7.15 -7.05
CA LEU A 105 3.37 -6.66 -7.18
C LEU A 105 2.89 -5.95 -5.91
N PHE A 106 3.23 -6.47 -4.73
CA PHE A 106 2.90 -5.83 -3.46
C PHE A 106 3.63 -4.49 -3.35
N ARG A 107 4.94 -4.47 -3.61
CA ARG A 107 5.78 -3.27 -3.59
C ARG A 107 5.29 -2.23 -4.60
N LEU A 108 4.83 -2.65 -5.77
CA LEU A 108 4.31 -1.76 -6.82
C LEU A 108 2.96 -1.16 -6.41
N THR A 109 2.07 -2.00 -5.87
CA THR A 109 0.77 -1.55 -5.35
C THR A 109 0.98 -0.53 -4.24
N TYR A 110 1.92 -0.80 -3.33
CA TYR A 110 2.27 0.10 -2.25
C TYR A 110 2.81 1.45 -2.76
N ALA A 111 3.81 1.42 -3.65
CA ALA A 111 4.37 2.62 -4.27
C ALA A 111 3.29 3.46 -4.97
N THR A 112 2.35 2.79 -5.66
CA THR A 112 1.21 3.42 -6.35
C THR A 112 0.28 4.13 -5.38
N GLU A 113 -0.04 3.51 -4.24
CA GLU A 113 -0.92 4.12 -3.23
C GLU A 113 -0.23 5.30 -2.53
N VAL A 114 1.07 5.19 -2.22
CA VAL A 114 1.84 6.32 -1.65
C VAL A 114 1.87 7.50 -2.61
N LEU A 115 2.08 7.27 -3.92
CA LEU A 115 2.03 8.34 -4.91
C LEU A 115 0.65 9.01 -4.98
N LYS A 116 -0.44 8.23 -4.89
CA LYS A 116 -1.80 8.79 -4.88
C LYS A 116 -2.07 9.65 -3.64
N ASP A 117 -1.58 9.24 -2.47
CA ASP A 117 -1.66 10.03 -1.24
C ASP A 117 -0.87 11.34 -1.37
N ASP A 118 0.26 11.32 -2.10
CA ASP A 118 1.03 12.49 -2.51
C ASP A 118 0.44 13.25 -3.71
N VAL A 119 -0.85 13.06 -3.99
CA VAL A 119 -1.62 13.80 -5.01
C VAL A 119 -1.09 13.54 -6.43
N TRP A 120 -0.66 12.32 -6.74
CA TRP A 120 -0.39 11.89 -8.12
C TRP A 120 -1.64 11.33 -8.79
N GLY A 121 -1.86 11.73 -10.04
CA GLY A 121 -2.83 11.08 -10.91
C GLY A 121 -2.35 9.68 -11.33
N SER A 122 -3.25 8.69 -11.32
CA SER A 122 -2.94 7.33 -11.79
C SER A 122 -4.06 6.80 -12.68
N LYS A 123 -3.72 6.19 -13.83
CA LYS A 123 -4.69 5.50 -14.70
C LYS A 123 -4.16 4.18 -15.23
N VAL A 124 -5.04 3.18 -15.31
CA VAL A 124 -4.77 1.92 -16.04
C VAL A 124 -5.56 1.96 -17.34
N MET A 125 -4.87 1.81 -18.47
CA MET A 125 -5.42 1.99 -19.82
C MET A 125 -5.57 0.67 -20.56
N GLY A 126 -6.51 0.61 -21.51
CA GLY A 126 -6.61 -0.52 -22.43
C GLY A 126 -5.50 -0.50 -23.49
N THR A 127 -5.22 -1.65 -24.10
CA THR A 127 -4.19 -1.83 -25.16
C THR A 127 -4.35 -0.85 -26.32
N LYS A 128 -5.61 -0.59 -26.75
CA LYS A 128 -5.89 0.36 -27.84
C LYS A 128 -5.53 1.81 -27.47
N GLU A 129 -5.96 2.26 -26.29
CA GLU A 129 -5.69 3.62 -25.80
C GLU A 129 -4.18 3.83 -25.57
N TRP A 130 -3.50 2.79 -25.06
CA TRP A 130 -2.06 2.79 -24.85
C TRP A 130 -1.29 2.94 -26.17
N LEU A 131 -1.60 2.10 -27.18
CA LEU A 131 -0.96 2.14 -28.50
C LEU A 131 -1.26 3.42 -29.28
N ALA A 132 -2.46 4.00 -29.09
CA ALA A 132 -2.82 5.29 -29.67
C ALA A 132 -2.03 6.46 -29.08
N GLY A 133 -1.28 6.26 -27.99
CA GLY A 133 -0.51 7.32 -27.35
C GLY A 133 -1.38 8.27 -26.54
N GLU A 134 -2.59 7.85 -26.15
CA GLU A 134 -3.49 8.70 -25.37
C GLU A 134 -2.87 9.08 -24.03
N ILE A 135 -3.03 10.36 -23.68
CA ILE A 135 -2.56 10.93 -22.42
C ILE A 135 -3.80 11.21 -21.57
N PRO A 136 -3.89 10.60 -20.38
CA PRO A 136 -4.98 10.90 -19.46
C PRO A 136 -4.94 12.35 -19.02
N ASP A 137 -6.10 12.98 -18.95
CA ASP A 137 -6.24 14.28 -18.31
C ASP A 137 -6.24 14.09 -16.79
N PHE A 138 -5.15 14.49 -16.14
CA PHE A 138 -5.02 14.49 -14.69
C PHE A 138 -5.24 15.91 -14.17
N ALA A 139 -6.13 16.05 -13.18
CA ALA A 139 -6.27 17.30 -12.44
C ALA A 139 -5.00 17.62 -11.62
N GLN A 140 -4.18 16.60 -11.35
CA GLN A 140 -2.93 16.67 -10.62
C GLN A 140 -1.78 17.11 -11.52
N LYS A 141 -0.80 17.81 -10.93
CA LYS A 141 0.42 18.23 -11.63
C LYS A 141 1.28 17.06 -12.10
N ASN A 142 1.30 15.99 -11.33
CA ASN A 142 2.05 14.78 -11.65
C ASN A 142 1.08 13.64 -11.95
N GLY A 143 1.44 12.79 -12.90
CA GLY A 143 0.60 11.67 -13.30
C GLY A 143 1.40 10.50 -13.84
N PHE A 144 0.88 9.29 -13.65
CA PHE A 144 1.42 8.10 -14.30
C PHE A 144 0.31 7.17 -14.77
N TRP A 145 0.59 6.42 -15.82
CA TRP A 145 -0.33 5.43 -16.33
C TRP A 145 0.38 4.24 -16.95
N MET A 146 -0.36 3.13 -17.02
CA MET A 146 0.16 1.84 -17.44
C MET A 146 -0.89 1.08 -18.24
N GLU A 147 -0.44 0.12 -19.04
CA GLU A 147 -1.33 -0.75 -19.81
C GLU A 147 -1.86 -1.89 -18.93
N LYS A 148 -3.18 -2.13 -19.01
CA LYS A 148 -3.88 -3.18 -18.25
C LYS A 148 -3.39 -4.58 -18.60
N GLU A 149 -3.15 -4.85 -19.87
CA GLU A 149 -2.74 -6.18 -20.35
C GLU A 149 -1.33 -6.53 -19.87
N THR A 150 -0.39 -5.58 -20.00
CA THR A 150 0.94 -5.71 -19.40
C THR A 150 0.84 -5.88 -17.88
N LEU A 151 0.06 -5.06 -17.16
CA LEU A 151 -0.09 -5.20 -15.70
C LEU A 151 -0.59 -6.59 -15.28
N ASN A 152 -1.52 -7.19 -16.04
CA ASN A 152 -2.10 -8.50 -15.72
C ASN A 152 -1.16 -9.68 -16.05
N THR A 153 -0.23 -9.50 -16.97
CA THR A 153 0.64 -10.57 -17.48
C THR A 153 2.09 -10.45 -17.03
N ALA A 154 2.49 -9.28 -16.51
CA ALA A 154 3.85 -9.01 -16.08
C ALA A 154 4.25 -9.67 -14.77
N PHE A 155 3.28 -10.18 -13.99
CA PHE A 155 3.53 -10.79 -12.69
C PHE A 155 3.22 -12.29 -12.70
N THR A 156 4.01 -13.05 -11.95
CA THR A 156 3.72 -14.45 -11.64
C THR A 156 2.54 -14.56 -10.67
N GLY A 157 2.03 -15.78 -10.44
CA GLY A 157 1.01 -16.03 -9.42
C GLY A 157 1.44 -15.65 -7.99
N GLU A 158 2.74 -15.65 -7.71
CA GLU A 158 3.33 -15.21 -6.44
C GLU A 158 3.60 -13.69 -6.39
N GLY A 159 3.33 -12.97 -7.48
CA GLY A 159 3.50 -11.52 -7.55
C GLY A 159 4.93 -11.05 -7.84
N THR A 160 5.81 -11.93 -8.33
CA THR A 160 7.14 -11.55 -8.84
C THR A 160 7.03 -11.01 -10.26
N LEU A 161 7.73 -9.93 -10.57
CA LEU A 161 7.79 -9.35 -11.91
C LEU A 161 8.58 -10.29 -12.83
N GLN A 162 7.92 -10.86 -13.83
CA GLN A 162 8.52 -11.79 -14.79
C GLN A 162 8.82 -11.16 -16.15
N SER A 163 8.14 -10.08 -16.51
CA SER A 163 8.40 -9.34 -17.74
C SER A 163 8.51 -7.83 -17.47
N PRO A 164 9.29 -7.10 -18.29
CA PRO A 164 9.42 -5.66 -18.12
C PRO A 164 8.07 -4.95 -18.25
N MET A 165 7.83 -3.99 -17.36
CA MET A 165 6.59 -3.23 -17.33
C MET A 165 6.87 -1.76 -17.55
N SER A 166 6.17 -1.16 -18.51
CA SER A 166 6.34 0.26 -18.84
C SER A 166 5.22 1.13 -18.25
N PHE A 167 5.64 2.28 -17.75
CA PHE A 167 4.81 3.36 -17.24
C PHE A 167 5.07 4.58 -18.11
N ARG A 168 4.03 5.35 -18.38
CA ARG A 168 4.17 6.71 -18.91
C ARG A 168 3.95 7.67 -17.77
N VAL A 169 4.84 8.65 -17.63
CA VAL A 169 4.91 9.54 -16.47
C VAL A 169 4.99 11.00 -16.93
N THR A 170 4.21 11.86 -16.31
CA THR A 170 4.18 13.32 -16.51
C THR A 170 4.47 14.05 -15.21
N GLY A 171 5.07 15.24 -15.31
CA GLY A 171 5.48 16.03 -14.15
C GLY A 171 6.87 15.63 -13.64
N ASP A 172 7.00 15.43 -12.34
CA ASP A 172 8.30 15.19 -11.67
C ASP A 172 8.78 13.72 -11.78
N ILE A 173 9.41 13.37 -12.90
CA ILE A 173 9.94 12.01 -13.12
C ILE A 173 10.98 11.62 -12.07
N ALA A 174 11.78 12.55 -11.56
CA ALA A 174 12.80 12.23 -10.56
C ALA A 174 12.16 11.76 -9.24
N ALA A 175 11.06 12.38 -8.84
CA ALA A 175 10.27 11.93 -7.70
C ALA A 175 9.66 10.53 -7.93
N PHE A 176 9.12 10.26 -9.13
CA PHE A 176 8.62 8.92 -9.46
C PHE A 176 9.72 7.86 -9.38
N LEU A 177 10.87 8.08 -10.03
CA LEU A 177 11.98 7.11 -10.05
C LEU A 177 12.51 6.82 -8.66
N ARG A 178 12.65 7.86 -7.82
CA ARG A 178 13.07 7.70 -6.42
C ARG A 178 12.06 6.87 -5.63
N MET A 179 10.76 7.16 -5.76
CA MET A 179 9.71 6.37 -5.08
C MET A 179 9.78 4.89 -5.45
N MET A 180 9.95 4.59 -6.74
CA MET A 180 10.07 3.21 -7.21
C MET A 180 11.34 2.53 -6.67
N ALA A 181 12.48 3.24 -6.67
CA ALA A 181 13.73 2.74 -6.11
C ALA A 181 13.66 2.49 -4.59
N ASP A 182 13.01 3.40 -3.83
CA ASP A 182 12.84 3.30 -2.38
C ASP A 182 12.06 2.03 -1.97
N TYR A 183 11.21 1.52 -2.87
CA TYR A 183 10.48 0.26 -2.69
C TYR A 183 11.08 -0.95 -3.42
N GLY A 184 12.36 -0.86 -3.83
CA GLY A 184 13.06 -1.99 -4.44
C GLY A 184 12.57 -2.34 -5.85
N LEU A 185 11.97 -1.38 -6.55
CA LEU A 185 11.49 -1.49 -7.92
C LEU A 185 12.31 -0.55 -8.81
N PRO A 186 13.57 -0.89 -9.15
CA PRO A 186 14.39 -0.02 -9.97
C PRO A 186 13.74 0.19 -11.33
N ALA A 187 13.51 1.45 -11.66
CA ALA A 187 12.90 1.88 -12.91
C ALA A 187 13.88 2.75 -13.69
N VAL A 188 13.90 2.62 -15.01
CA VAL A 188 14.78 3.41 -15.87
C VAL A 188 13.97 4.13 -16.94
N VAL A 189 14.37 5.35 -17.28
CA VAL A 189 13.75 6.09 -18.38
C VAL A 189 14.23 5.47 -19.69
N THR A 190 13.30 4.92 -20.47
CA THR A 190 13.58 4.24 -21.74
C THR A 190 13.28 5.11 -22.96
N ASP A 191 12.32 6.02 -22.84
CA ASP A 191 11.96 6.96 -23.91
C ASP A 191 11.47 8.29 -23.35
N ARG A 192 11.58 9.35 -24.15
CA ARG A 192 11.18 10.72 -23.78
C ARG A 192 10.46 11.38 -24.94
N THR A 193 9.22 11.76 -24.71
CA THR A 193 8.45 12.58 -25.64
C THR A 193 8.36 14.01 -25.10
N SER A 194 7.81 14.94 -25.89
CA SER A 194 7.53 16.30 -25.43
C SER A 194 6.44 16.37 -24.36
N GLN A 195 5.65 15.30 -24.18
CA GLN A 195 4.47 15.30 -23.31
C GLN A 195 4.63 14.39 -22.10
N TYR A 196 5.37 13.28 -22.20
CA TYR A 196 5.60 12.33 -21.11
C TYR A 196 6.92 11.57 -21.27
N HIS A 197 7.35 10.93 -20.19
CA HIS A 197 8.50 10.03 -20.17
C HIS A 197 8.02 8.58 -20.05
N THR A 198 8.62 7.69 -20.82
CA THR A 198 8.41 6.25 -20.65
C THR A 198 9.46 5.72 -19.69
N VAL A 199 8.98 5.11 -18.61
CA VAL A 199 9.79 4.52 -17.55
C VAL A 199 9.51 3.03 -17.54
N THR A 200 10.55 2.20 -17.53
CA THR A 200 10.42 0.75 -17.54
C THR A 200 10.96 0.15 -16.25
N LEU A 201 10.13 -0.61 -15.56
CA LEU A 201 10.52 -1.55 -14.51
C LEU A 201 11.02 -2.82 -15.16
N SER A 202 12.20 -3.27 -14.73
CA SER A 202 12.76 -4.54 -15.17
C SER A 202 12.65 -5.57 -14.05
N PRO A 203 12.39 -6.86 -14.36
CA PRO A 203 12.53 -7.93 -13.39
C PRO A 203 13.88 -7.85 -12.68
N ALA A 204 13.91 -8.15 -11.38
CA ALA A 204 15.17 -8.33 -10.69
C ALA A 204 15.95 -9.41 -11.44
N THR A 205 17.11 -9.05 -11.99
CA THR A 205 17.95 -9.98 -12.73
C THR A 205 18.40 -11.05 -11.75
N GLY A 206 17.76 -12.21 -11.78
CA GLY A 206 18.23 -13.35 -11.01
C GLY A 206 19.60 -13.71 -11.54
N ASP A 207 20.64 -13.47 -10.75
CA ASP A 207 21.89 -14.21 -10.89
C ASP A 207 21.50 -15.70 -10.86
N ARG A 208 21.61 -16.33 -12.03
CA ARG A 208 21.53 -17.78 -12.20
C ARG A 208 22.92 -18.36 -12.07
#